data_AF-A0A7S3ANK7-F1
#
_entry.id   AF-A0A7S3ANK7-F1
#
_cell.length_a   1.000
_cell.length_b   1.000
_cell.length_c   1.000
_cell.angle_alpha   90.00
_cell.angle_beta   90.00
_cell.angle_gamma   90.00
#
_symmetry.space_group_name_H-M   'P 1'
#
loop_
_entity.id
_entity.type
_entity.pdbx_description
1 polymer ?
#
loop_
_entity_poly.entity_id
_entity_poly.type
_entity_poly.pdbx_seq_one_letter_code
_entity_poly.pdbx_strand_id
1 'polypeptide(L)'
;AYQVLSNEETRDKYDKQGKAALDMSTLDSTHFFSMLFGSAPFEYLVGELKAATMMSLGMEHGSLDSKFLNYKQKRREVVCALTLKGFLKQFECGDEREFEEDIHRNAQDLVKAPMGEALLWTVGYMYEQKGLQALGGVEGFQASMRQSAHTKASQLRVLGAGVRTLQAARKEQKAELAKEKAAAKEVAEKEKAARLAEAEKKAAEIA
;
A
#
# COMPACT_ATOMS: atom_id res chain seq x y z
N ALA A 1 -2.35 12.83 11.26
CA ALA A 1 -3.31 13.06 12.35
C ALA A 1 -4.75 13.13 11.83
N TYR A 2 -5.05 13.93 10.81
CA TYR A 2 -6.42 14.16 10.33
C TYR A 2 -7.18 12.89 9.90
N GLN A 3 -6.57 12.00 9.10
CA GLN A 3 -7.18 10.72 8.70
C GLN A 3 -7.47 9.76 9.87
N VAL A 4 -6.74 9.87 10.96
CA VAL A 4 -6.87 8.99 12.13
C VAL A 4 -7.96 9.49 13.07
N LEU A 5 -8.05 10.82 13.22
CA LEU A 5 -8.94 11.48 14.18
C LEU A 5 -10.31 11.85 13.58
N SER A 6 -10.46 11.76 12.25
CA SER A 6 -11.70 12.11 11.53
C SER A 6 -12.79 11.04 11.60
N ASN A 7 -12.43 9.78 11.85
CA ASN A 7 -13.37 8.66 11.91
C ASN A 7 -13.37 8.09 13.34
N GLU A 8 -14.55 7.93 13.95
CA GLU A 8 -14.67 7.50 15.35
C GLU A 8 -14.05 6.13 15.58
N GLU A 9 -14.14 5.20 14.62
CA GLU A 9 -13.54 3.87 14.75
C GLU A 9 -12.00 3.90 14.68
N THR A 10 -11.42 4.77 13.84
CA THR A 10 -9.96 4.88 13.71
C THR A 10 -9.36 5.68 14.87
N ARG A 11 -10.13 6.63 15.43
CA ARG A 11 -9.81 7.36 16.64
C ARG A 11 -9.78 6.42 17.84
N ASP A 12 -10.83 5.62 18.01
CA ASP A 12 -10.95 4.70 19.14
C ASP A 12 -9.88 3.58 19.07
N LYS A 13 -9.50 3.13 17.85
CA LYS A 13 -8.35 2.23 17.65
C LYS A 13 -7.00 2.89 17.98
N TYR A 14 -6.81 4.15 17.61
CA TYR A 14 -5.59 4.91 17.94
C TYR A 14 -5.49 5.22 19.44
N ASP A 15 -6.60 5.58 20.06
CA ASP A 15 -6.66 5.90 21.49
C ASP A 15 -6.38 4.67 22.36
N LYS A 16 -6.79 3.48 21.89
CA LYS A 16 -6.57 2.20 22.61
C LYS A 16 -5.20 1.59 22.40
N GLN A 17 -4.57 1.75 21.23
CA GLN A 17 -3.38 0.97 20.86
C GLN A 17 -2.24 1.82 20.25
N GLY A 18 -2.40 3.14 20.24
CA GLY A 18 -1.42 4.10 19.73
C GLY A 18 -1.18 3.98 18.22
N LYS A 19 -0.07 4.54 17.76
CA LYS A 19 0.32 4.58 16.33
C LYS A 19 0.48 3.18 15.71
N ALA A 20 0.71 2.14 16.52
CA ALA A 20 0.99 0.77 16.06
C ALA A 20 -0.25 0.02 15.52
N ALA A 21 -1.46 0.42 15.92
CA ALA A 21 -2.71 -0.22 15.50
C ALA A 21 -3.32 0.31 14.20
N LEU A 22 -2.77 1.41 13.68
CA LEU A 22 -3.08 1.85 12.34
C LEU A 22 -2.30 0.98 11.36
N ASP A 23 -2.91 -0.13 10.94
CA ASP A 23 -2.45 -0.97 9.83
C ASP A 23 -2.67 -0.27 8.48
N MET A 24 -2.29 1.00 8.41
CA MET A 24 -2.04 1.65 7.14
C MET A 24 -0.58 1.36 6.88
N SER A 25 -0.31 0.46 5.92
CA SER A 25 0.91 0.51 5.13
C SER A 25 1.08 1.97 4.69
N THR A 26 1.79 2.76 5.50
CA THR A 26 2.03 4.17 5.21
C THR A 26 3.02 4.16 4.06
N LEU A 27 2.50 4.01 2.84
CA LEU A 27 3.13 4.64 1.69
C LEU A 27 3.44 6.05 2.18
N ASP A 28 4.74 6.36 2.26
CA ASP A 28 5.19 7.68 2.71
C ASP A 28 4.36 8.71 1.94
N SER A 29 3.62 9.55 2.65
CA SER A 29 2.65 10.44 2.02
C SER A 29 3.33 11.30 0.96
N THR A 30 4.61 11.66 1.19
CA THR A 30 5.45 12.38 0.23
C THR A 30 5.65 11.56 -1.05
N HIS A 31 6.05 10.29 -0.95
CA HIS A 31 6.19 9.40 -2.10
C HIS A 31 4.85 9.10 -2.78
N PHE A 32 3.77 8.95 -2.02
CA PHE A 32 2.43 8.72 -2.56
C PHE A 32 1.94 9.91 -3.37
N PHE A 33 2.04 11.13 -2.84
CA PHE A 33 1.67 12.34 -3.58
C PHE A 33 2.61 12.61 -4.75
N SER A 34 3.90 12.35 -4.60
CA SER A 34 4.86 12.46 -5.71
C SER A 34 4.52 11.49 -6.84
N MET A 35 4.08 10.27 -6.50
CA MET A 35 3.60 9.31 -7.48
C MET A 35 2.27 9.76 -8.10
N LEU A 36 1.30 10.19 -7.30
CA LEU A 36 -0.02 10.61 -7.74
C LEU A 36 0.03 11.81 -8.70
N PHE A 37 0.80 12.84 -8.35
CA PHE A 37 0.91 14.07 -9.13
C PHE A 37 2.03 13.99 -10.19
N GLY A 38 3.10 13.24 -9.93
CA GLY A 38 4.20 13.04 -10.86
C GLY A 38 3.89 12.05 -11.98
N SER A 39 2.89 11.18 -11.82
CA SER A 39 2.46 10.25 -12.87
C SER A 39 1.53 10.87 -13.92
N ALA A 40 1.03 12.10 -13.72
CA ALA A 40 0.06 12.70 -14.63
C ALA A 40 0.60 12.81 -16.07
N PRO A 41 1.85 13.23 -16.32
CA PRO A 41 2.43 13.19 -17.67
C PRO A 41 2.52 11.78 -18.25
N PHE A 42 2.58 10.73 -17.42
CA PHE A 42 2.68 9.34 -17.87
C PHE A 42 1.30 8.70 -18.13
N GLU A 43 0.19 9.40 -17.87
CA GLU A 43 -1.14 8.80 -17.92
C GLU A 43 -1.48 8.21 -19.30
N TYR A 44 -0.97 8.76 -20.39
CA TYR A 44 -1.20 8.18 -21.72
C TYR A 44 -0.46 6.85 -21.95
N LEU A 45 0.61 6.59 -21.19
CA LEU A 45 1.39 5.34 -21.25
C LEU A 45 0.88 4.32 -20.24
N VAL A 46 0.72 4.71 -18.98
CA VAL A 46 0.35 3.78 -17.91
C VAL A 46 -1.13 3.86 -17.56
N GLY A 47 -1.86 4.90 -17.92
CA GLY A 47 -3.23 5.15 -17.49
C GLY A 47 -3.34 5.56 -16.02
N GLU A 48 -4.55 5.94 -15.60
CA GLU A 48 -4.83 6.32 -14.22
C GLU A 48 -4.43 5.21 -13.23
N LEU A 49 -3.64 5.55 -12.21
CA LEU A 49 -3.19 4.59 -11.21
C LEU A 49 -4.38 4.05 -10.41
N LYS A 50 -4.40 2.74 -10.14
CA LYS A 50 -5.50 2.09 -9.40
C LYS A 50 -5.75 2.74 -8.03
N ALA A 51 -4.72 3.18 -7.33
CA ALA A 51 -4.84 3.87 -6.05
C ALA A 51 -5.53 5.24 -6.20
N ALA A 52 -5.22 5.98 -7.26
CA ALA A 52 -5.89 7.23 -7.61
C ALA A 52 -7.38 6.97 -7.91
N THR A 53 -7.68 5.96 -8.73
CA THR A 53 -9.07 5.59 -9.02
C THR A 53 -9.84 5.20 -7.76
N MET A 54 -9.25 4.40 -6.87
CA MET A 54 -9.88 4.01 -5.60
C MET A 54 -10.17 5.22 -4.69
N MET A 55 -9.24 6.18 -4.64
CA MET A 55 -9.41 7.42 -3.88
C MET A 55 -10.44 8.36 -4.50
N SER A 56 -10.45 8.52 -5.83
CA SER A 56 -11.42 9.34 -6.57
C SER A 56 -12.85 8.85 -6.39
N LEU A 57 -13.06 7.56 -6.13
CA LEU A 57 -14.37 7.04 -5.77
C LEU A 57 -14.78 7.37 -4.32
N GLY A 58 -13.89 7.90 -3.47
CA GLY A 58 -14.19 8.30 -2.09
C GLY A 58 -14.52 7.14 -1.15
N MET A 59 -14.03 5.92 -1.44
CA MET A 59 -14.55 4.69 -0.84
C MET A 59 -13.66 4.17 0.30
N GLU A 60 -14.16 4.20 1.53
CA GLU A 60 -13.68 3.31 2.60
C GLU A 60 -14.14 1.86 2.32
N HIS A 61 -13.37 0.88 2.82
CA HIS A 61 -13.56 -0.56 2.62
C HIS A 61 -15.03 -1.02 2.72
N GLY A 62 -15.62 -1.62 1.68
CA GLY A 62 -16.88 -2.34 1.88
C GLY A 62 -17.66 -2.89 0.68
N SER A 63 -17.73 -2.23 -0.47
CA SER A 63 -18.63 -2.70 -1.54
C SER A 63 -18.16 -2.39 -2.96
N LEU A 64 -16.93 -2.78 -3.31
CA LEU A 64 -16.51 -2.72 -4.70
C LEU A 64 -17.21 -3.82 -5.48
N ASP A 65 -18.10 -3.44 -6.41
CA ASP A 65 -18.50 -4.33 -7.49
C ASP A 65 -17.25 -4.65 -8.31
N SER A 66 -16.72 -5.86 -8.11
CA SER A 66 -15.53 -6.37 -8.80
C SER A 66 -15.67 -6.24 -10.32
N LYS A 67 -16.89 -6.33 -10.85
CA LYS A 67 -17.14 -6.15 -12.29
C LYS A 67 -16.86 -4.73 -12.75
N PHE A 68 -17.33 -3.72 -12.00
CA PHE A 68 -17.06 -2.32 -12.32
C PHE A 68 -15.56 -1.99 -12.27
N LEU A 69 -14.84 -2.50 -11.27
CA LEU A 69 -13.39 -2.27 -11.15
C LEU A 69 -12.60 -2.93 -12.30
N ASN A 70 -12.99 -4.15 -12.68
CA ASN A 70 -12.44 -4.83 -13.85
C ASN A 70 -12.76 -4.09 -15.15
N TYR A 71 -13.97 -3.52 -15.28
CA TYR A 71 -14.35 -2.72 -16.44
C TYR A 71 -13.48 -1.46 -16.57
N LYS A 72 -13.32 -0.68 -15.49
CA LYS A 72 -12.42 0.49 -15.49
C LYS A 72 -10.99 0.09 -15.84
N GLN A 73 -10.49 -1.01 -15.28
CA GLN A 73 -9.15 -1.51 -15.56
C GLN A 73 -8.97 -1.90 -17.04
N LYS A 74 -9.94 -2.63 -17.63
CA LYS A 74 -9.91 -2.98 -19.05
C LYS A 74 -9.96 -1.74 -19.95
N ARG A 75 -10.83 -0.79 -19.63
CA ARG A 75 -10.93 0.48 -20.39
C ARG A 75 -9.57 1.19 -20.39
N ARG A 76 -8.92 1.28 -19.24
CA ARG A 76 -7.57 1.86 -19.11
C ARG A 76 -6.57 1.14 -20.01
N GLU A 77 -6.52 -0.19 -19.96
CA GLU A 77 -5.61 -1.00 -20.79
C GLU A 77 -5.82 -0.77 -22.29
N VAL A 78 -7.08 -0.71 -22.73
CA VAL A 78 -7.42 -0.44 -24.14
C VAL A 78 -6.95 0.94 -24.58
N VAL A 79 -7.15 1.97 -23.76
CA VAL A 79 -6.69 3.33 -24.07
C VAL A 79 -5.16 3.35 -24.21
N CYS A 80 -4.43 2.75 -23.27
CA CYS A 80 -2.96 2.68 -23.34
C CYS A 80 -2.49 1.94 -24.60
N ALA A 81 -3.15 0.83 -24.94
CA ALA A 81 -2.82 0.06 -26.15
C ALA A 81 -3.04 0.87 -27.44
N LEU A 82 -4.14 1.64 -27.52
CA LEU A 82 -4.40 2.51 -28.66
C LEU A 82 -3.36 3.63 -28.78
N THR A 83 -2.94 4.21 -27.66
CA THR A 83 -1.86 5.22 -27.64
C THR A 83 -0.55 4.65 -28.17
N LEU A 84 -0.14 3.48 -27.66
CA LEU A 84 1.10 2.82 -28.10
C LEU A 84 1.07 2.45 -29.57
N LYS A 85 -0.08 1.94 -30.06
CA LYS A 85 -0.29 1.70 -31.49
C LYS A 85 -0.14 3.00 -32.29
N GLY A 86 -0.63 4.12 -31.76
CA GLY A 86 -0.46 5.43 -32.36
C GLY A 86 1.02 5.81 -32.56
N PHE A 87 1.86 5.59 -31.56
CA PHE A 87 3.30 5.82 -31.66
C PHE A 87 3.96 4.91 -32.70
N LEU A 88 3.65 3.61 -32.66
CA LEU A 88 4.25 2.64 -33.58
C LEU A 88 3.83 2.83 -35.04
N LYS A 89 2.73 3.54 -35.29
CA LYS A 89 2.23 3.77 -36.65
C LYS A 89 3.26 4.48 -37.53
N GLN A 90 4.01 5.44 -36.99
CA GLN A 90 5.04 6.16 -37.75
C GLN A 90 6.20 5.23 -38.14
N PHE A 91 6.63 4.39 -37.20
CA PHE A 91 7.61 3.35 -37.44
C PHE A 91 7.11 2.34 -38.51
N GLU A 92 5.84 1.90 -38.45
CA GLU A 92 5.23 1.03 -39.45
C GLU A 92 5.20 1.64 -40.86
N CYS A 93 5.12 2.97 -40.97
CA CYS A 93 5.17 3.69 -42.25
C CYS A 93 6.59 3.83 -42.83
N GLY A 94 7.62 3.34 -42.14
CA GLY A 94 9.02 3.36 -42.57
C GLY A 94 9.79 4.63 -42.22
N ASP A 95 9.20 5.50 -41.39
CA ASP A 95 9.82 6.74 -40.93
C ASP A 95 10.44 6.55 -39.53
N GLU A 96 11.45 5.68 -39.48
CA GLU A 96 12.06 5.25 -38.21
C GLU A 96 12.79 6.40 -37.52
N ARG A 97 13.43 7.29 -38.29
CA ARG A 97 14.24 8.38 -37.74
C ARG A 97 13.37 9.42 -37.03
N GLU A 98 12.29 9.86 -37.66
CA GLU A 98 11.41 10.86 -37.04
C GLU A 98 10.66 10.26 -35.85
N PHE A 99 10.30 8.97 -35.92
CA PHE A 99 9.80 8.22 -34.77
C PHE A 99 10.79 8.24 -33.59
N GLU A 100 12.08 7.93 -33.82
CA GLU A 100 13.09 7.96 -32.76
C GLU A 100 13.28 9.37 -32.18
N GLU A 101 13.33 10.39 -33.04
CA GLU A 101 13.47 11.79 -32.61
C GLU A 101 12.29 12.21 -31.72
N ASP A 102 11.06 11.83 -32.08
CA ASP A 102 9.85 12.18 -31.32
C ASP A 102 9.72 11.39 -30.01
N ILE A 103 10.07 10.10 -29.99
CA ILE A 103 10.11 9.32 -28.74
C ILE A 103 11.19 9.87 -27.80
N HIS A 104 12.36 10.25 -28.30
CA HIS A 104 13.38 10.89 -27.47
C HIS A 104 12.93 12.25 -26.91
N ARG A 105 12.30 13.08 -27.74
CA ARG A 105 11.75 14.37 -27.29
C ARG A 105 10.70 14.16 -26.19
N ASN A 106 9.80 13.21 -26.38
CA ASN A 106 8.78 12.86 -25.40
C ASN A 106 9.40 12.36 -24.09
N ALA A 107 10.42 11.50 -24.17
CA ALA A 107 11.18 11.05 -23.00
C ALA A 107 11.83 12.22 -22.23
N GLN A 108 12.41 13.19 -22.93
CA GLN A 108 12.98 14.39 -22.30
C GLN A 108 11.93 15.22 -21.55
N ASP A 109 10.70 15.27 -22.06
CA ASP A 109 9.60 15.95 -21.38
C ASP A 109 9.10 15.18 -20.15
N LEU A 110 9.01 13.85 -20.25
CA LEU A 110 8.61 12.98 -19.14
C LEU A 110 9.58 13.02 -17.95
N VAL A 111 10.88 13.10 -18.19
CA VAL A 111 11.91 13.16 -17.13
C VAL A 111 11.78 14.44 -16.28
N LYS A 112 11.23 15.53 -16.84
CA LYS A 112 11.02 16.79 -16.11
C LYS A 112 9.94 16.67 -15.02
N ALA A 113 9.10 15.64 -15.06
CA ALA A 113 8.07 15.41 -14.05
C ALA A 113 8.68 14.98 -12.70
N PRO A 114 8.02 15.24 -11.56
CA PRO A 114 8.41 14.66 -10.27
C PRO A 114 8.50 13.13 -10.35
N MET A 115 9.63 12.57 -9.94
CA MET A 115 9.95 11.14 -10.11
C MET A 115 9.92 10.63 -11.57
N GLY A 116 9.98 11.54 -12.54
CA GLY A 116 9.83 11.23 -13.96
C GLY A 116 10.88 10.25 -14.48
N GLU A 117 12.15 10.40 -14.09
CA GLU A 117 13.22 9.47 -14.46
C GLU A 117 12.93 8.04 -14.00
N ALA A 118 12.59 7.86 -12.73
CA ALA A 118 12.28 6.55 -12.16
C ALA A 118 11.02 5.93 -12.78
N LEU A 119 9.99 6.74 -13.04
CA LEU A 119 8.78 6.30 -13.71
C LEU A 119 9.06 5.90 -15.16
N LEU A 120 9.79 6.72 -15.91
CA LEU A 120 10.16 6.44 -17.30
C LEU A 120 10.95 5.14 -17.42
N TRP A 121 11.96 4.95 -16.57
CA TRP A 121 12.72 3.71 -16.53
C TRP A 121 11.83 2.50 -16.24
N THR A 122 10.95 2.61 -15.24
CA THR A 122 10.04 1.54 -14.85
C THR A 122 9.07 1.19 -15.97
N VAL A 123 8.51 2.19 -16.64
CA VAL A 123 7.58 2.02 -17.76
C VAL A 123 8.29 1.37 -18.95
N GLY A 124 9.45 1.89 -19.35
CA GLY A 124 10.25 1.34 -20.43
C GLY A 124 10.61 -0.13 -20.18
N TYR A 125 11.15 -0.43 -18.99
CA TYR A 125 11.46 -1.79 -18.58
C TYR A 125 10.22 -2.70 -18.65
N MET A 126 9.07 -2.27 -18.12
CA MET A 126 7.87 -3.11 -18.14
C MET A 126 7.37 -3.39 -19.56
N TYR A 127 7.36 -2.38 -20.45
CA TYR A 127 6.93 -2.56 -21.82
C TYR A 127 7.89 -3.42 -22.63
N GLU A 128 9.19 -3.26 -22.45
CA GLU A 128 10.21 -4.12 -23.05
C GLU A 128 10.00 -5.58 -22.62
N GLN A 129 9.87 -5.85 -21.32
CA GLN A 129 9.62 -7.20 -20.82
C GLN A 129 8.31 -7.78 -21.36
N LYS A 130 7.26 -6.98 -21.50
CA LYS A 130 5.99 -7.42 -22.11
C LYS A 130 6.11 -7.68 -23.61
N GLY A 131 6.87 -6.87 -24.33
CA GLY A 131 7.22 -7.10 -25.73
C GLY A 131 7.94 -8.42 -25.91
N LEU A 132 9.00 -8.66 -25.12
CA LEU A 132 9.75 -9.92 -25.13
C LEU A 132 8.86 -11.13 -24.82
N GLN A 133 7.95 -11.01 -23.84
CA GLN A 133 6.98 -12.07 -23.54
C GLN A 133 6.04 -12.36 -24.72
N ALA A 134 5.61 -11.32 -25.43
CA ALA A 134 4.73 -11.47 -26.59
C ALA A 134 5.46 -12.05 -27.82
N LEU A 135 6.74 -11.69 -28.02
CA LEU A 135 7.61 -12.24 -29.07
C LEU A 135 7.96 -13.72 -28.83
N GLY A 136 7.96 -14.15 -27.57
CA GLY A 136 8.24 -15.53 -27.18
C GLY A 136 9.74 -15.87 -27.21
N GLY A 137 10.06 -17.14 -27.47
CA GLY A 137 11.44 -17.62 -27.49
C GLY A 137 12.13 -17.67 -26.11
N VAL A 138 13.45 -17.81 -26.11
CA VAL A 138 14.27 -17.97 -24.89
C VAL A 138 14.24 -16.70 -24.04
N GLU A 139 14.30 -15.52 -24.67
CA GLU A 139 14.24 -14.23 -23.99
C GLU A 139 12.86 -13.97 -23.38
N GLY A 140 11.78 -14.26 -24.11
CA GLY A 140 10.41 -14.18 -23.58
C GLY A 140 10.14 -15.16 -22.44
N PHE A 141 10.70 -16.38 -22.50
CA PHE A 141 10.63 -17.34 -21.40
C PHE A 141 11.40 -16.84 -20.17
N GLN A 142 12.60 -16.28 -20.35
CA GLN A 142 13.40 -15.71 -19.27
C GLN A 142 12.70 -14.51 -18.61
N ALA A 143 12.14 -13.61 -19.43
CA ALA A 143 11.34 -12.47 -18.96
C ALA A 143 10.11 -12.94 -18.15
N SER A 144 9.41 -13.97 -18.63
CA SER A 144 8.25 -14.57 -17.94
C SER A 144 8.64 -15.16 -16.58
N MET A 145 9.78 -15.86 -16.52
CA MET A 145 10.30 -16.42 -15.27
C MET A 145 10.70 -15.32 -14.28
N ARG A 146 11.44 -14.29 -14.74
CA ARG A 146 11.82 -13.14 -13.90
C ARG A 146 10.60 -12.44 -13.33
N GLN A 147 9.58 -12.15 -14.17
CA GLN A 147 8.36 -11.53 -13.69
C GLN A 147 7.61 -12.41 -12.67
N SER A 148 7.54 -13.71 -12.92
CA SER A 148 6.90 -14.67 -12.00
C SER A 148 7.62 -14.74 -10.65
N ALA A 149 8.96 -14.72 -10.66
CA ALA A 149 9.77 -14.66 -9.46
C ALA A 149 9.55 -13.36 -8.68
N HIS A 150 9.57 -12.20 -9.36
CA HIS A 150 9.30 -10.90 -8.73
C HIS A 150 7.92 -10.83 -8.09
N THR A 151 6.87 -11.33 -8.78
CA THR A 151 5.49 -11.30 -8.27
C THR A 151 5.32 -12.21 -7.06
N LYS A 152 5.92 -13.41 -7.07
CA LYS A 152 5.90 -14.32 -5.92
C LYS A 152 6.71 -13.78 -4.75
N ALA A 153 7.87 -13.18 -5.02
CA ALA A 153 8.71 -12.57 -4.00
C ALA A 153 8.03 -11.37 -3.32
N SER A 154 7.33 -10.52 -4.09
CA SER A 154 6.58 -9.39 -3.52
C SER A 154 5.41 -9.87 -2.67
N GLN A 155 4.65 -10.87 -3.13
CA GLN A 155 3.57 -11.49 -2.35
C GLN A 155 4.08 -12.12 -1.05
N LEU A 156 5.19 -12.86 -1.10
CA LEU A 156 5.82 -13.44 0.09
C LEU A 156 6.32 -12.35 1.06
N ARG A 157 6.85 -11.23 0.55
CA ARG A 157 7.29 -10.11 1.38
C ARG A 157 6.13 -9.45 2.11
N VAL A 158 5.00 -9.24 1.43
CA VAL A 158 3.77 -8.69 2.02
C VAL A 158 3.19 -9.66 3.06
N LEU A 159 3.13 -10.96 2.74
CA LEU A 159 2.64 -11.98 3.67
C LEU A 159 3.55 -12.07 4.92
N GLY A 160 4.86 -12.06 4.72
CA GLY A 160 5.84 -12.07 5.80
C GLY A 160 5.78 -10.81 6.68
N ALA A 161 5.50 -9.64 6.08
CA ALA A 161 5.24 -8.42 6.84
C ALA A 161 3.96 -8.54 7.68
N GLY A 162 2.86 -9.03 7.10
CA GLY A 162 1.59 -9.25 7.81
C GLY A 162 1.68 -10.27 8.95
N VAL A 163 2.49 -11.33 8.81
CA VAL A 163 2.74 -12.28 9.89
C VAL A 163 3.53 -11.63 11.03
N ARG A 164 4.55 -10.81 10.71
CA ARG A 164 5.36 -10.10 11.71
C ARG A 164 4.55 -9.04 12.45
N THR A 165 3.67 -8.30 11.78
CA THR A 165 2.78 -7.32 12.44
C THR A 165 1.79 -8.01 13.36
N LEU A 166 1.16 -9.11 12.93
CA LEU A 166 0.28 -9.92 13.77
C LEU A 166 1.00 -10.52 14.99
N GLN A 167 2.25 -10.97 14.81
CA GLN A 167 3.06 -11.47 15.92
C GLN A 167 3.45 -10.36 16.90
N ALA A 168 3.83 -9.18 16.41
CA ALA A 168 4.14 -8.02 17.24
C ALA A 168 2.91 -7.56 18.04
N ALA A 169 1.75 -7.40 17.37
CA ALA A 169 0.49 -7.02 18.00
C ALA A 169 0.05 -8.03 19.08
N ARG A 170 0.19 -9.34 18.82
CA ARG A 170 -0.10 -10.39 19.83
C ARG A 170 0.85 -10.35 21.02
N LYS A 171 2.12 -10.00 20.80
CA LYS A 171 3.12 -9.88 21.87
C LYS A 171 2.82 -8.66 22.75
N GLU A 172 2.45 -7.54 22.14
CA GLU A 172 2.03 -6.32 22.85
C GLU A 172 0.74 -6.55 23.64
N GLN A 173 -0.30 -7.15 23.05
CA GLN A 173 -1.53 -7.51 23.78
C GLN A 173 -1.25 -8.40 24.99
N LYS A 174 -0.38 -9.42 24.86
CA LYS A 174 -0.01 -10.27 25.99
C LYS A 174 0.73 -9.50 27.08
N ALA A 175 1.59 -8.55 26.71
CA ALA A 175 2.30 -7.71 27.66
C ALA A 175 1.35 -6.74 28.38
N GLU A 176 0.35 -6.21 27.67
CA GLU A 176 -0.66 -5.31 28.23
C GLU A 176 -1.58 -6.04 29.22
N LEU A 177 -2.12 -7.20 28.83
CA LEU A 177 -2.88 -8.10 29.70
C LEU A 177 -2.10 -8.53 30.94
N ALA A 178 -0.79 -8.74 30.81
CA ALA A 178 0.07 -9.09 31.93
C ALA A 178 0.23 -7.92 32.91
N LYS A 179 0.39 -6.69 32.42
CA LYS A 179 0.45 -5.47 33.23
C LYS A 179 -0.87 -5.21 33.95
N GLU A 180 -2.00 -5.37 33.25
CA GLU A 180 -3.33 -5.15 33.81
C GLU A 180 -3.65 -6.17 34.91
N LYS A 181 -3.32 -7.45 34.70
CA LYS A 181 -3.43 -8.49 35.73
C LYS A 181 -2.54 -8.24 36.93
N ALA A 182 -1.32 -7.73 36.73
CA ALA A 182 -0.41 -7.38 37.82
C ALA A 182 -0.97 -6.23 38.66
N ALA A 183 -1.47 -5.17 38.00
CA ALA A 183 -2.09 -4.02 38.67
C ALA A 183 -3.36 -4.42 39.44
N ALA A 184 -4.24 -5.24 38.85
CA ALA A 184 -5.45 -5.72 39.52
C ALA A 184 -5.13 -6.58 40.75
N LYS A 185 -4.07 -7.40 40.69
CA LYS A 185 -3.63 -8.22 41.82
C LYS A 185 -3.10 -7.34 42.97
N GLU A 186 -2.36 -6.29 42.66
CA GLU A 186 -1.83 -5.35 43.64
C GLU A 186 -2.96 -4.55 44.34
N VAL A 187 -3.99 -4.14 43.60
CA VAL A 187 -5.18 -3.47 44.17
C VAL A 187 -5.95 -4.43 45.08
N ALA A 188 -6.17 -5.68 44.65
CA ALA A 188 -6.86 -6.68 45.46
C ALA A 188 -6.10 -7.04 46.76
N GLU A 189 -4.76 -7.05 46.73
CA GLU A 189 -3.95 -7.22 47.94
C GLU A 189 -4.07 -6.02 48.89
N LYS A 190 -4.04 -4.78 48.37
CA LYS A 190 -4.24 -3.57 49.18
C LYS A 190 -5.63 -3.52 49.82
N GLU A 191 -6.69 -3.88 49.08
CA GLU A 191 -8.05 -3.93 49.62
C GLU A 191 -8.23 -5.00 50.70
N LYS A 192 -7.63 -6.19 50.50
CA LYS A 192 -7.64 -7.25 51.53
C LYS A 192 -6.91 -6.80 52.79
N ALA A 193 -5.74 -6.18 52.66
CA ALA A 193 -4.98 -5.67 53.79
C ALA A 193 -5.75 -4.59 54.56
N ALA A 194 -6.42 -3.68 53.85
CA ALA A 194 -7.25 -2.64 54.47
C ALA A 194 -8.44 -3.23 55.24
N ARG A 195 -9.14 -4.23 54.68
CA ARG A 195 -10.26 -4.90 55.36
C ARG A 195 -9.82 -5.67 56.60
N LEU A 196 -8.66 -6.31 56.57
CA LEU A 196 -8.07 -6.99 57.73
C LEU A 196 -7.74 -5.99 58.84
N ALA A 197 -7.10 -4.87 58.51
CA ALA A 197 -6.78 -3.82 59.47
C ALA A 197 -8.03 -3.17 60.08
N GLU A 198 -9.11 -3.00 59.30
CA GLU A 198 -10.39 -2.49 59.81
C GLU A 198 -11.09 -3.49 60.74
N ALA A 199 -11.04 -4.79 60.42
CA ALA A 199 -11.59 -5.85 61.26
C ALA A 199 -10.83 -5.98 62.59
N GLU A 200 -9.50 -5.87 62.58
CA GLU A 200 -8.67 -5.88 63.79
C GLU A 200 -8.96 -4.67 64.69
N LYS A 201 -9.17 -3.48 64.12
CA LYS A 201 -9.57 -2.29 64.89
C LYS A 201 -10.94 -2.44 65.54
N LYS A 202 -11.93 -2.96 64.82
CA LYS A 202 -13.29 -3.22 65.38
C LYS A 202 -13.28 -4.29 66.46
N ALA A 203 -12.41 -5.31 66.35
CA ALA A 203 -12.27 -6.33 67.39
C ALA A 203 -11.65 -5.76 68.68
N ALA A 204 -10.75 -4.77 68.57
CA ALA A 204 -10.12 -4.11 69.71
C ALA A 204 -11.03 -3.09 70.44
N GLU A 205 -12.06 -2.56 69.79
CA GLU A 205 -13.05 -1.65 70.43
C GLU A 205 -14.15 -2.39 71.23
N ILE A 206 -14.28 -3.70 71.05
CA ILE A 206 -15.33 -4.53 71.69
C ILE A 206 -14.78 -5.30 72.92
N ALA A 207 -13.46 -5.28 73.15
CA ALA A 207 -12.78 -5.89 74.29
C ALA A 207 -12.45 -4.86 75.39
#